data_AF-A0A9E2PYR7-F1
#
_entry.id   AF-A0A9E2PYR7-F1
#
_cell.length_a   1.000
_cell.length_b   1.000
_cell.length_c   1.000
_cell.angle_alpha   90.00
_cell.angle_beta   90.00
_cell.angle_gamma   90.00
#
_symmetry.space_group_name_H-M   'P 1'
#
loop_
_entity.id
_entity.type
_entity.pdbx_description
1 polymer ?
#
loop_
_entity_poly.entity_id
_entity_poly.type
_entity_poly.pdbx_seq_one_letter_code
_entity_poly.pdbx_strand_id
1 'polypeptide(L)'
;MSTSLPLTALEGKLEQITYFNKETLYTIAKLKTGNTDNLITVVGFMGGVSPGEALKIKGIWETHPKYGQQFRIKSYDVTLPASVEGIKDYLKSGIIKGIGRLMASRMVNRFGAKTLDIIENYPEKLLEVEGIGKTKAASISNAWKDHHAIRGLMQFLQEAGVKTSYSAILLKEYGLDALNIIQSNPYRLANDIPGIGFYVADAIALRLGKSGNEPERVRACIIYLMQQFTNEGHVFAYLDQLIERCKDLFQIESNLAEDAIEDLT
;
A
#
# COMPACT_ATOMS: atom_id res chain seq x y z
N MET A 1 21.18 21.91 2.78
CA MET A 1 19.97 21.78 3.62
C MET A 1 18.77 22.16 2.76
N SER A 2 18.04 21.19 2.22
CA SER A 2 16.85 21.43 1.42
C SER A 2 15.66 21.66 2.35
N THR A 3 15.20 22.90 2.46
CA THR A 3 14.01 23.27 3.23
C THR A 3 12.79 22.63 2.58
N SER A 4 12.33 21.51 3.11
CA SER A 4 11.08 20.89 2.65
C SER A 4 9.93 21.81 3.05
N LEU A 5 9.17 22.32 2.07
CA LEU A 5 7.94 23.05 2.34
C LEU A 5 7.03 22.23 3.27
N PRO A 6 6.42 22.84 4.29
CA PRO A 6 5.50 22.14 5.17
C PRO A 6 4.35 21.56 4.36
N LEU A 7 4.00 20.30 4.61
CA LEU A 7 2.89 19.65 3.93
C LEU A 7 1.57 20.27 4.41
N THR A 8 0.73 20.68 3.47
CA THR A 8 -0.65 21.09 3.75
C THR A 8 -1.52 19.83 3.87
N ALA A 9 -2.45 19.81 4.81
CA ALA A 9 -3.48 18.77 4.93
C ALA A 9 -4.81 19.27 4.39
N LEU A 10 -5.52 18.43 3.64
CA LEU A 10 -6.87 18.68 3.14
C LEU A 10 -7.75 17.47 3.41
N GLU A 11 -9.02 17.71 3.69
CA GLU A 11 -10.03 16.66 3.79
C GLU A 11 -11.17 16.96 2.82
N GLY A 12 -11.66 15.93 2.13
CA GLY A 12 -12.72 16.11 1.15
C GLY A 12 -13.23 14.80 0.56
N LYS A 13 -14.28 14.91 -0.24
CA LYS A 13 -14.86 13.78 -0.97
C LYS A 13 -14.28 13.71 -2.38
N LEU A 14 -13.85 12.53 -2.80
CA LEU A 14 -13.41 12.27 -4.16
C LEU A 14 -14.64 12.30 -5.08
N GLU A 15 -14.77 13.32 -5.91
CA GLU A 15 -15.94 13.47 -6.79
C GLU A 15 -15.75 12.76 -8.11
N GLN A 16 -14.55 12.85 -8.68
CA GLN A 16 -14.26 12.28 -9.99
C GLN A 16 -12.79 11.96 -10.17
N ILE A 17 -12.49 10.83 -10.80
CA ILE A 17 -11.16 10.52 -11.33
C ILE A 17 -11.13 10.97 -12.79
N THR A 18 -10.30 11.97 -13.11
CA THR A 18 -10.13 12.50 -14.46
C THR A 18 -9.20 11.61 -15.29
N TYR A 19 -8.17 11.04 -14.64
CA TYR A 19 -7.22 10.14 -15.28
C TYR A 19 -6.68 9.16 -14.23
N PHE A 20 -6.53 7.89 -14.64
CA PHE A 20 -5.89 6.86 -13.84
C PHE A 20 -5.00 6.00 -14.74
N ASN A 21 -3.73 5.92 -14.38
CA ASN A 21 -2.79 5.01 -15.01
C ASN A 21 -2.75 3.71 -14.20
N LYS A 22 -3.24 2.61 -14.79
CA LYS A 22 -3.26 1.29 -14.14
C LYS A 22 -1.86 0.69 -13.92
N GLU A 23 -0.88 1.08 -14.74
CA GLU A 23 0.49 0.56 -14.69
C GLU A 23 1.37 1.27 -13.67
N THR A 24 1.07 2.53 -13.34
CA THR A 24 1.85 3.31 -12.36
C THR A 24 1.06 3.67 -11.11
N LEU A 25 -0.26 3.45 -11.11
CA LEU A 25 -1.22 3.94 -10.12
C LEU A 25 -1.24 5.47 -9.96
N TYR A 26 -0.75 6.20 -10.97
CA TYR A 26 -0.83 7.66 -11.00
C TYR A 26 -2.25 8.11 -11.29
N THR A 27 -2.76 9.02 -10.46
CA THR A 27 -4.15 9.47 -10.46
C THR A 27 -4.21 10.99 -10.55
N ILE A 28 -5.09 11.49 -11.42
CA ILE A 28 -5.54 12.88 -11.47
C ILE A 28 -7.02 12.86 -11.13
N ALA A 29 -7.41 13.59 -10.10
CA ALA A 29 -8.79 13.58 -9.62
C ALA A 29 -9.27 14.95 -9.13
N LYS A 30 -10.58 15.05 -8.91
CA LYS A 30 -11.27 16.20 -8.36
C LYS A 30 -11.74 15.89 -6.95
N LEU A 31 -11.26 16.67 -5.98
CA LEU A 31 -11.63 16.58 -4.58
C LEU A 31 -12.54 17.75 -4.22
N LYS A 32 -13.71 17.47 -3.64
CA LYS A 32 -14.60 18.47 -3.06
C LYS A 32 -14.27 18.63 -1.57
N THR A 33 -13.80 19.81 -1.17
CA THR A 33 -13.44 20.11 0.22
C THR A 33 -14.51 20.99 0.87
N GLY A 34 -14.97 20.63 2.06
CA GLY A 34 -16.00 21.38 2.80
C GLY A 34 -17.34 21.49 2.05
N ASN A 35 -18.12 22.53 2.39
CA ASN A 35 -19.44 22.79 1.79
C ASN A 35 -19.39 23.71 0.55
N THR A 36 -18.21 23.98 0.00
CA THR A 36 -18.09 24.77 -1.23
C THR A 36 -18.21 23.89 -2.46
N ASP A 37 -18.82 24.39 -3.54
CA ASP A 37 -18.86 23.69 -4.83
C ASP A 37 -17.53 23.71 -5.60
N ASN A 38 -16.48 24.30 -5.03
CA ASN A 38 -15.15 24.32 -5.63
C ASN A 38 -14.49 22.93 -5.57
N LEU A 39 -14.08 22.45 -6.74
CA LEU A 39 -13.34 21.20 -6.90
C LEU A 39 -11.83 21.47 -7.02
N ILE A 40 -11.05 20.89 -6.13
CA ILE A 40 -9.59 20.95 -6.15
C ILE A 40 -9.06 19.84 -7.05
N THR A 41 -8.15 20.17 -7.97
CA THR A 41 -7.42 19.16 -8.73
C THR A 41 -6.32 18.55 -7.86
N VAL A 42 -6.39 17.25 -7.62
CA VAL A 42 -5.37 16.50 -6.89
C VAL A 42 -4.63 15.57 -7.83
N VAL A 43 -3.31 15.45 -7.63
CA VAL A 43 -2.44 14.61 -8.46
C VAL A 43 -1.45 13.81 -7.61
N GLY A 44 -1.20 12.56 -7.97
CA GLY A 44 -0.22 11.72 -7.26
C GLY A 44 -0.47 10.23 -7.43
N PHE A 45 0.36 9.41 -6.78
CA PHE A 45 0.18 7.96 -6.75
C PHE A 45 -0.90 7.61 -5.72
N MET A 46 -2.10 7.27 -6.21
CA MET A 46 -3.25 6.90 -5.40
C MET A 46 -3.95 5.72 -6.05
N GLY A 47 -3.76 4.54 -5.48
CA GLY A 47 -4.39 3.29 -5.90
C GLY A 47 -5.49 2.88 -4.93
N GLY A 48 -6.46 2.10 -5.40
CA GLY A 48 -7.55 1.64 -4.54
C GLY A 48 -8.38 2.79 -3.97
N VAL A 49 -8.56 3.85 -4.76
CA VAL A 49 -9.48 4.96 -4.45
C VAL A 49 -10.59 5.04 -5.48
N SER A 50 -11.77 5.50 -5.09
CA SER A 50 -12.96 5.56 -5.94
C SER A 50 -13.82 6.79 -5.65
N PRO A 51 -14.49 7.35 -6.68
CA PRO A 51 -15.45 8.42 -6.45
C PRO A 51 -16.48 8.06 -5.37
N GLY A 52 -16.82 9.03 -4.53
CA GLY A 52 -17.67 8.84 -3.37
C GLY A 52 -16.91 8.71 -2.05
N GLU A 53 -15.63 8.35 -2.08
CA GLU A 53 -14.81 8.16 -0.89
C GLU A 53 -14.40 9.47 -0.22
N ALA A 54 -14.38 9.48 1.10
CA ALA A 54 -13.78 10.57 1.87
C ALA A 54 -12.28 10.35 1.99
N LEU A 55 -11.49 11.36 1.63
CA LEU A 55 -10.04 11.33 1.64
C LEU A 55 -9.49 12.38 2.61
N LYS A 56 -8.47 11.99 3.36
CA LYS A 56 -7.56 12.90 4.06
C LYS A 56 -6.23 12.86 3.34
N ILE A 57 -5.81 13.99 2.77
CA ILE A 57 -4.60 14.06 1.95
C ILE A 57 -3.60 15.04 2.53
N LYS A 58 -2.32 14.73 2.42
CA LYS A 58 -1.21 15.64 2.72
C LYS A 58 -0.34 15.82 1.49
N GLY A 59 0.06 17.05 1.22
CA GLY A 59 0.71 17.38 -0.04
C GLY A 59 1.18 18.82 -0.13
N ILE A 60 1.52 19.21 -1.35
CA ILE A 60 2.09 20.53 -1.67
C ILE A 60 1.27 21.12 -2.83
N TRP A 61 0.98 22.41 -2.75
CA TRP A 61 0.39 23.16 -3.86
C TRP A 61 1.43 23.44 -4.93
N GLU A 62 1.09 23.14 -6.18
CA GLU A 62 1.93 23.38 -7.34
C GLU A 62 1.10 24.00 -8.46
N THR A 63 1.73 24.84 -9.29
CA THR A 63 1.08 25.42 -10.46
C THR A 63 1.66 24.77 -11.71
N HIS A 64 0.84 23.98 -12.40
CA HIS A 64 1.23 23.39 -13.68
C HIS A 64 1.10 24.44 -14.79
N PRO A 65 2.12 24.64 -15.66
CA PRO A 65 2.11 25.69 -16.69
C PRO A 65 0.89 25.67 -17.61
N LYS A 66 0.38 24.48 -17.91
CA LYS A 66 -0.78 24.26 -18.79
C LYS A 66 -2.12 24.08 -18.06
N TYR A 67 -2.11 23.60 -16.81
CA TYR A 67 -3.33 23.11 -16.14
C TYR A 67 -3.68 23.91 -14.88
N GLY A 68 -2.88 24.93 -14.54
CA GLY A 68 -3.11 25.79 -13.39
C GLY A 68 -2.80 25.07 -12.07
N GLN A 69 -3.47 25.51 -11.01
CA GLN A 69 -3.21 25.07 -9.65
C GLN A 69 -3.63 23.60 -9.43
N GLN A 70 -2.72 22.81 -8.87
CA GLN A 70 -2.91 21.41 -8.52
C GLN A 70 -2.35 21.15 -7.12
N PHE A 71 -2.93 20.16 -6.45
CA PHE A 71 -2.43 19.68 -5.17
C PHE A 71 -1.70 18.36 -5.37
N ARG A 72 -0.37 18.36 -5.24
CA ARG A 72 0.44 17.16 -5.37
C ARG A 72 0.43 16.40 -4.04
N ILE A 73 -0.17 15.22 -4.06
CA ILE A 73 -0.31 14.34 -2.90
C ILE A 73 1.02 13.66 -2.60
N LYS A 74 1.37 13.64 -1.31
CA LYS A 74 2.50 12.90 -0.73
C LYS A 74 2.04 11.71 0.10
N SER A 75 0.89 11.85 0.79
CA SER A 75 0.22 10.76 1.47
C SER A 75 -1.28 10.97 1.45
N TYR A 76 -2.05 9.89 1.46
CA TYR A 76 -3.50 9.93 1.62
C TYR A 76 -3.98 8.84 2.56
N ASP A 77 -5.16 9.06 3.12
CA ASP A 77 -5.91 8.10 3.91
C ASP A 77 -7.38 8.15 3.47
N VAL A 78 -8.04 6.99 3.48
CA VAL A 78 -9.43 6.83 3.04
C VAL A 78 -10.29 6.54 4.25
N THR A 79 -11.24 7.42 4.53
CA THR A 79 -12.20 7.21 5.62
C THR A 79 -13.43 6.49 5.07
N LEU A 80 -13.65 5.25 5.51
CA LEU A 80 -14.88 4.52 5.20
C LEU A 80 -16.10 5.20 5.89
N PRO A 81 -17.26 5.23 5.22
CA PRO A 81 -18.46 5.79 5.83
C PRO A 81 -18.95 4.90 6.98
N ALA A 82 -19.36 5.52 8.08
CA ALA A 82 -19.95 4.83 9.24
C ALA A 82 -21.48 4.91 9.28
N SER A 83 -22.10 5.86 8.57
CA SER A 83 -23.56 6.01 8.53
C SER A 83 -24.17 5.07 7.48
N VAL A 84 -25.39 4.59 7.74
CA VAL A 84 -26.14 3.72 6.81
C VAL A 84 -26.29 4.36 5.43
N GLU A 85 -26.60 5.66 5.40
CA GLU A 85 -26.72 6.41 4.14
C GLU A 85 -25.37 6.55 3.43
N GLY A 86 -24.29 6.85 4.16
CA GLY A 86 -22.96 6.92 3.59
C GLY A 86 -22.48 5.58 3.02
N ILE A 87 -22.74 4.47 3.73
CA ILE A 87 -22.42 3.11 3.28
C ILE A 87 -23.18 2.76 2.00
N LYS A 88 -24.48 3.10 1.94
CA LYS A 88 -25.29 2.90 0.75
C LYS A 88 -24.75 3.68 -0.45
N ASP A 89 -24.33 4.93 -0.21
CA ASP A 89 -23.79 5.82 -1.23
C ASP A 89 -22.42 5.39 -1.72
N TYR A 90 -21.61 4.85 -0.82
CA TYR A 90 -20.33 4.23 -1.13
C TYR A 90 -20.52 2.96 -1.97
N LEU A 91 -21.42 2.06 -1.58
CA LEU A 91 -21.68 0.83 -2.33
C LEU A 91 -22.26 1.08 -3.73
N LYS A 92 -23.10 2.11 -3.89
CA LYS A 92 -23.69 2.46 -5.20
C LYS A 92 -22.75 3.26 -6.10
N SER A 93 -21.56 3.67 -5.62
CA SER A 93 -20.60 4.49 -6.39
C SER A 93 -19.95 3.74 -7.55
N GLY A 94 -20.10 2.41 -7.58
CA GLY A 94 -19.47 1.54 -8.57
C GLY A 94 -18.14 0.94 -8.11
N ILE A 95 -17.76 1.13 -6.85
CA ILE A 95 -16.57 0.51 -6.25
C ILE A 95 -16.57 -1.01 -6.39
N ILE A 96 -17.73 -1.64 -6.23
CA ILE A 96 -17.95 -3.06 -6.51
C ILE A 96 -18.84 -3.17 -7.75
N LYS A 97 -18.28 -3.72 -8.82
CA LYS A 97 -19.03 -3.99 -10.05
C LYS A 97 -20.21 -4.93 -9.75
N GLY A 98 -21.40 -4.53 -10.16
CA GLY A 98 -22.63 -5.29 -9.96
C GLY A 98 -23.45 -4.89 -8.73
N ILE A 99 -22.97 -3.96 -7.90
CA ILE A 99 -23.78 -3.33 -6.85
C ILE A 99 -24.34 -2.00 -7.36
N GLY A 100 -25.59 -2.04 -7.83
CA GLY A 100 -26.36 -0.84 -8.15
C GLY A 100 -27.14 -0.29 -6.96
N ARG A 101 -27.85 0.83 -7.16
CA ARG A 101 -28.66 1.50 -6.13
C ARG A 101 -29.63 0.57 -5.38
N LEU A 102 -30.28 -0.35 -6.10
CA LEU A 102 -31.22 -1.31 -5.51
C LEU A 102 -30.50 -2.31 -4.61
N MET A 103 -29.39 -2.89 -5.09
CA MET A 103 -28.63 -3.88 -4.34
C MET A 103 -27.98 -3.27 -3.10
N ALA A 104 -27.36 -2.09 -3.23
CA ALA A 104 -26.83 -1.34 -2.11
C ALA A 104 -27.91 -1.12 -1.03
N SER A 105 -29.12 -0.69 -1.44
CA SER A 105 -30.26 -0.51 -0.52
C SER A 105 -30.63 -1.81 0.22
N ARG A 106 -30.68 -2.95 -0.48
CA ARG A 106 -31.01 -4.23 0.15
C ARG A 106 -29.95 -4.65 1.17
N MET A 107 -28.67 -4.46 0.85
CA MET A 107 -27.56 -4.80 1.74
C MET A 107 -27.56 -3.94 3.01
N VAL A 108 -27.74 -2.61 2.89
CA VAL A 108 -27.82 -1.74 4.07
C VAL A 108 -29.12 -1.90 4.86
N ASN A 109 -30.24 -2.24 4.21
CA ASN A 109 -31.48 -2.55 4.94
C ASN A 109 -31.35 -3.82 5.79
N ARG A 110 -30.57 -4.81 5.32
CA ARG A 110 -30.34 -6.06 6.06
C ARG A 110 -29.31 -5.89 7.19
N PHE A 111 -28.20 -5.20 6.92
CA PHE A 111 -27.03 -5.19 7.82
C PHE A 111 -26.75 -3.84 8.49
N GLY A 112 -27.39 -2.76 8.06
CA GLY A 112 -27.22 -1.43 8.61
C GLY A 112 -25.77 -0.94 8.55
N ALA A 113 -25.27 -0.40 9.66
CA ALA A 113 -23.89 0.10 9.76
C ALA A 113 -22.82 -1.02 9.65
N LYS A 114 -23.21 -2.29 9.75
CA LYS A 114 -22.29 -3.44 9.65
C LYS A 114 -22.10 -3.98 8.24
N THR A 115 -22.72 -3.36 7.23
CA THR A 115 -22.67 -3.90 5.85
C THR A 115 -21.24 -4.07 5.33
N LEU A 116 -20.35 -3.10 5.56
CA LEU A 116 -18.96 -3.17 5.07
C LEU A 116 -18.18 -4.28 5.79
N ASP A 117 -18.31 -4.36 7.11
CA ASP A 117 -17.72 -5.43 7.94
C ASP A 117 -18.18 -6.82 7.50
N ILE A 118 -19.47 -6.97 7.14
CA ILE A 118 -19.99 -8.25 6.64
C ILE A 118 -19.40 -8.61 5.26
N ILE A 119 -19.19 -7.64 4.36
CA ILE A 119 -18.54 -7.93 3.07
C ILE A 119 -17.11 -8.43 3.28
N GLU A 120 -16.40 -7.84 4.24
CA GLU A 120 -15.00 -8.13 4.53
C GLU A 120 -14.80 -9.44 5.28
N ASN A 121 -15.51 -9.61 6.40
CA ASN A 121 -15.24 -10.65 7.40
C ASN A 121 -16.24 -11.81 7.37
N TYR A 122 -17.46 -11.59 6.87
CA TYR A 122 -18.55 -12.57 6.89
C TYR A 122 -19.29 -12.67 5.54
N PRO A 123 -18.59 -12.86 4.41
CA PRO A 123 -19.17 -12.78 3.08
C PRO A 123 -20.27 -13.82 2.84
N GLU A 124 -20.29 -14.92 3.59
CA GLU A 124 -21.36 -15.93 3.57
C GLU A 124 -22.72 -15.37 3.98
N LYS A 125 -22.76 -14.37 4.88
CA LYS A 125 -24.01 -13.72 5.31
C LYS A 125 -24.65 -12.91 4.19
N LEU A 126 -23.89 -12.53 3.15
CA LEU A 126 -24.46 -11.85 1.98
C LEU A 126 -25.58 -12.65 1.30
N LEU A 127 -25.63 -13.98 1.50
CA LEU A 127 -26.72 -14.85 1.03
C LEU A 127 -28.08 -14.54 1.67
N GLU A 128 -28.10 -13.86 2.82
CA GLU A 128 -29.33 -13.39 3.46
C GLU A 128 -29.98 -12.22 2.73
N VAL A 129 -29.29 -11.62 1.76
CA VAL A 129 -29.79 -10.50 0.96
C VAL A 129 -30.48 -11.02 -0.30
N GLU A 130 -31.75 -10.67 -0.47
CA GLU A 130 -32.53 -11.03 -1.65
C GLU A 130 -31.82 -10.59 -2.95
N GLY A 131 -31.58 -11.53 -3.85
CA GLY A 131 -30.88 -11.29 -5.13
C GLY A 131 -29.36 -11.47 -5.08
N ILE A 132 -28.80 -11.89 -3.95
CA ILE A 132 -27.40 -12.32 -3.82
C ILE A 132 -27.34 -13.84 -3.62
N GLY A 133 -26.97 -14.56 -4.69
CA GLY A 133 -26.58 -15.97 -4.62
C GLY A 133 -25.08 -16.15 -4.37
N LYS A 134 -24.63 -17.41 -4.19
CA LYS A 134 -23.22 -17.77 -3.90
C LYS A 134 -22.22 -17.10 -4.84
N THR A 135 -22.47 -17.16 -6.15
CA THR A 135 -21.59 -16.56 -7.16
C THR A 135 -21.45 -15.04 -7.00
N LYS A 136 -22.57 -14.36 -6.70
CA LYS A 136 -22.56 -12.91 -6.51
C LYS A 136 -21.92 -12.52 -5.18
N ALA A 137 -22.18 -13.26 -4.11
CA ALA A 137 -21.50 -13.07 -2.82
C ALA A 137 -19.98 -13.17 -2.95
N ALA A 138 -19.49 -14.22 -3.63
CA ALA A 138 -18.07 -14.40 -3.92
C ALA A 138 -17.51 -13.25 -4.78
N SER A 139 -18.22 -12.84 -5.83
CA SER A 139 -17.81 -11.72 -6.67
C SER A 139 -17.74 -10.39 -5.90
N ILE A 140 -18.66 -10.15 -4.97
CA ILE A 140 -18.67 -8.95 -4.13
C ILE A 140 -17.48 -8.96 -3.17
N SER A 141 -17.24 -10.09 -2.49
CA SER A 141 -16.14 -10.25 -1.55
C SER A 141 -14.78 -10.14 -2.24
N ASN A 142 -14.60 -10.75 -3.41
CA ASN A 142 -13.35 -10.62 -4.17
C ASN A 142 -13.12 -9.18 -4.65
N ALA A 143 -14.13 -8.53 -5.23
CA ALA A 143 -13.99 -7.13 -5.65
C ALA A 143 -13.67 -6.19 -4.47
N TRP A 144 -14.23 -6.46 -3.29
CA TRP A 144 -13.88 -5.76 -2.06
C TRP A 144 -12.41 -5.99 -1.71
N LYS A 145 -11.99 -7.25 -1.59
CA LYS A 145 -10.60 -7.62 -1.26
C LYS A 145 -9.60 -6.99 -2.22
N ASP A 146 -9.85 -7.06 -3.53
CA ASP A 146 -8.96 -6.52 -4.54
C ASP A 146 -8.78 -5.00 -4.39
N HIS A 147 -9.88 -4.27 -4.18
CA HIS A 147 -9.86 -2.81 -3.97
C HIS A 147 -9.11 -2.44 -2.69
N HIS A 148 -9.38 -3.15 -1.60
CA HIS A 148 -8.78 -2.92 -0.31
C HIS A 148 -7.32 -3.38 -0.20
N ALA A 149 -6.90 -4.40 -0.95
CA ALA A 149 -5.52 -4.88 -0.99
C ALA A 149 -4.57 -3.81 -1.58
N ILE A 150 -4.96 -3.18 -2.70
CA ILE A 150 -4.18 -2.09 -3.30
C ILE A 150 -4.06 -0.93 -2.32
N ARG A 151 -5.17 -0.55 -1.67
CA ARG A 151 -5.20 0.51 -0.67
C ARG A 151 -4.32 0.17 0.54
N GLY A 152 -4.42 -1.05 1.05
CA GLY A 152 -3.64 -1.51 2.20
C GLY A 152 -2.13 -1.48 1.92
N LEU A 153 -1.72 -1.92 0.72
CA LEU A 153 -0.33 -1.80 0.28
C LEU A 153 0.12 -0.33 0.24
N MET A 154 -0.68 0.57 -0.33
CA MET A 154 -0.35 2.00 -0.40
C MET A 154 -0.17 2.60 0.99
N GLN A 155 -1.09 2.32 1.91
CA GLN A 155 -1.03 2.79 3.29
C GLN A 155 0.24 2.27 3.99
N PHE A 156 0.52 0.98 3.85
CA PHE A 156 1.71 0.36 4.42
C PHE A 156 3.00 1.04 3.93
N LEU A 157 3.12 1.28 2.62
CA LEU A 157 4.31 1.96 2.07
C LEU A 157 4.46 3.37 2.64
N GLN A 158 3.37 4.12 2.77
CA GLN A 158 3.40 5.46 3.37
C GLN A 158 3.86 5.43 4.84
N GLU A 159 3.31 4.51 5.64
CA GLU A 159 3.67 4.34 7.06
C GLU A 159 5.13 3.86 7.22
N ALA A 160 5.58 2.99 6.32
CA ALA A 160 6.95 2.52 6.25
C ALA A 160 7.94 3.57 5.67
N GLY A 161 7.45 4.72 5.21
CA GLY A 161 8.28 5.79 4.63
C GLY A 161 8.86 5.45 3.25
N VAL A 162 8.27 4.46 2.58
CA VAL A 162 8.62 4.01 1.23
C VAL A 162 7.80 4.80 0.22
N LYS A 163 8.41 5.14 -0.92
CA LYS A 163 7.71 5.86 -1.97
C LYS A 163 6.56 4.99 -2.52
N THR A 164 5.34 5.51 -2.50
CA THR A 164 4.15 4.84 -3.08
C THR A 164 4.28 4.60 -4.57
N SER A 165 5.23 5.24 -5.28
CA SER A 165 5.54 4.92 -6.67
C SER A 165 5.99 3.46 -6.90
N TYR A 166 6.48 2.76 -5.87
CA TYR A 166 6.84 1.35 -5.97
C TYR A 166 5.62 0.41 -5.95
N SER A 167 4.44 0.89 -5.53
CA SER A 167 3.25 0.04 -5.35
C SER A 167 2.87 -0.72 -6.63
N ALA A 168 3.02 -0.10 -7.80
CA ALA A 168 2.66 -0.73 -9.06
C ALA A 168 3.61 -1.89 -9.42
N ILE A 169 4.90 -1.72 -9.15
CA ILE A 169 5.90 -2.79 -9.36
C ILE A 169 5.65 -3.92 -8.34
N LEU A 170 5.34 -3.59 -7.09
CA LEU A 170 5.02 -4.57 -6.05
C LEU A 170 3.76 -5.38 -6.37
N LEU A 171 2.70 -4.73 -6.85
CA LEU A 171 1.49 -5.43 -7.31
C LEU A 171 1.75 -6.29 -8.54
N LYS A 172 2.67 -5.88 -9.42
CA LYS A 172 3.06 -6.68 -10.59
C LYS A 172 3.82 -7.94 -10.17
N GLU A 173 4.72 -7.82 -9.20
CA GLU A 173 5.57 -8.93 -8.73
C GLU A 173 4.81 -9.90 -7.82
N TYR A 174 4.04 -9.39 -6.87
CA TYR A 174 3.42 -10.18 -5.81
C TYR A 174 1.89 -10.26 -5.89
N GLY A 175 1.27 -9.59 -6.86
CA GLY A 175 -0.18 -9.53 -6.98
C GLY A 175 -0.85 -8.84 -5.79
N LEU A 176 -2.07 -9.27 -5.48
CA LEU A 176 -2.86 -8.71 -4.38
C LEU A 176 -2.37 -9.14 -2.99
N ASP A 177 -1.47 -10.13 -2.92
CA ASP A 177 -0.88 -10.62 -1.68
C ASP A 177 0.42 -9.88 -1.30
N ALA A 178 0.80 -8.86 -2.10
CA ALA A 178 2.01 -8.06 -1.89
C ALA A 178 2.18 -7.59 -0.45
N LEU A 179 1.11 -7.10 0.19
CA LEU A 179 1.18 -6.64 1.57
C LEU A 179 1.61 -7.75 2.54
N ASN A 180 0.98 -8.92 2.46
CA ASN A 180 1.27 -10.05 3.36
C ASN A 180 2.67 -10.61 3.12
N ILE A 181 3.08 -10.70 1.86
CA ILE A 181 4.43 -11.14 1.48
C ILE A 181 5.48 -10.19 2.05
N ILE A 182 5.26 -8.88 1.96
CA ILE A 182 6.22 -7.89 2.49
C ILE A 182 6.23 -7.88 4.01
N GLN A 183 5.07 -8.02 4.66
CA GLN A 183 4.99 -8.07 6.12
C GLN A 183 5.67 -9.32 6.70
N SER A 184 5.53 -10.46 6.02
CA SER A 184 6.17 -11.70 6.44
C SER A 184 7.69 -11.63 6.27
N ASN A 185 8.19 -11.21 5.10
CA ASN A 185 9.62 -11.07 4.83
C ASN A 185 9.93 -9.81 4.00
N PRO A 186 10.24 -8.67 4.66
CA PRO A 186 10.55 -7.42 3.99
C PRO A 186 11.80 -7.47 3.11
N TYR A 187 12.75 -8.37 3.41
CA TYR A 187 14.03 -8.47 2.67
C TYR A 187 13.86 -8.98 1.24
N ARG A 188 12.72 -9.60 0.93
CA ARG A 188 12.33 -9.91 -0.46
C ARG A 188 12.33 -8.67 -1.35
N LEU A 189 11.97 -7.51 -0.80
CA LEU A 189 11.98 -6.25 -1.54
C LEU A 189 13.35 -5.91 -2.12
N ALA A 190 14.42 -6.20 -1.38
CA ALA A 190 15.78 -5.90 -1.80
C ALA A 190 16.26 -6.78 -2.97
N ASN A 191 15.70 -7.98 -3.10
CA ASN A 191 16.07 -8.94 -4.13
C ASN A 191 15.17 -8.83 -5.36
N ASP A 192 13.87 -8.66 -5.15
CA ASP A 192 12.86 -8.80 -6.20
C ASP A 192 12.54 -7.45 -6.87
N ILE A 193 12.77 -6.31 -6.20
CA ILE A 193 12.28 -5.00 -6.64
C ILE A 193 13.42 -4.04 -7.01
N PRO A 194 13.62 -3.75 -8.31
CA PRO A 194 14.62 -2.79 -8.76
C PRO A 194 14.45 -1.41 -8.09
N GLY A 195 15.54 -0.91 -7.52
CA GLY A 195 15.57 0.39 -6.85
C GLY A 195 15.09 0.39 -5.40
N ILE A 196 14.74 -0.77 -4.82
CA ILE A 196 14.66 -0.96 -3.38
C ILE A 196 15.88 -1.78 -2.95
N GLY A 197 16.77 -1.20 -2.15
CA GLY A 197 17.97 -1.87 -1.65
C GLY A 197 17.81 -2.41 -0.23
N PHE A 198 18.82 -3.14 0.24
CA PHE A 198 18.88 -3.71 1.59
C PHE A 198 18.45 -2.73 2.69
N TYR A 199 19.04 -1.54 2.75
CA TYR A 199 18.73 -0.57 3.81
C TYR A 199 17.28 -0.10 3.83
N VAL A 200 16.61 -0.07 2.67
CA VAL A 200 15.17 0.26 2.62
C VAL A 200 14.36 -0.91 3.19
N ALA A 201 14.68 -2.14 2.80
CA ALA A 201 14.05 -3.33 3.34
C ALA A 201 14.28 -3.49 4.86
N ASP A 202 15.51 -3.24 5.33
CA ASP A 202 15.87 -3.28 6.75
C ASP A 202 15.10 -2.21 7.55
N ALA A 203 15.00 -0.98 7.02
CA ALA A 203 14.20 0.07 7.64
C ALA A 203 12.70 -0.29 7.74
N ILE A 204 12.16 -0.99 6.73
CA ILE A 204 10.78 -1.49 6.78
C ILE A 204 10.64 -2.58 7.85
N ALA A 205 11.57 -3.54 7.89
CA ALA A 205 11.56 -4.62 8.88
C ALA A 205 11.60 -4.09 10.32
N LEU A 206 12.47 -3.13 10.60
CA LEU A 206 12.56 -2.50 11.92
C LEU A 206 11.26 -1.76 12.30
N ARG A 207 10.60 -1.09 11.34
CA ARG A 207 9.29 -0.44 11.59
C ARG A 207 8.17 -1.43 11.85
N LEU A 208 8.26 -2.63 11.28
CA LEU A 208 7.37 -3.75 11.57
C LEU A 208 7.64 -4.39 12.95
N GLY A 209 8.68 -3.94 13.66
CA GLY A 209 9.05 -4.47 14.97
C GLY A 209 9.83 -5.79 14.90
N LYS A 210 10.35 -6.17 13.72
CA LYS A 210 11.22 -7.34 13.57
C LYS A 210 12.53 -7.15 14.33
N SER A 211 13.03 -8.24 14.92
CA SER A 211 14.27 -8.19 15.70
C SER A 211 15.51 -8.04 14.81
N GLY A 212 16.51 -7.32 15.30
CA GLY A 212 17.81 -7.15 14.64
C GLY A 212 18.58 -8.47 14.40
N ASN A 213 18.23 -9.52 15.15
CA ASN A 213 18.86 -10.84 15.07
C ASN A 213 17.93 -11.90 14.46
N GLU A 214 16.83 -11.51 13.81
CA GLU A 214 16.00 -12.47 13.07
C GLU A 214 16.84 -13.17 11.98
N PRO A 215 16.73 -14.51 11.81
CA PRO A 215 17.49 -15.25 10.80
C PRO A 215 17.35 -14.65 9.40
N GLU A 216 16.16 -14.16 9.04
CA GLU A 216 15.91 -13.51 7.74
C GLU A 216 16.75 -12.25 7.55
N ARG A 217 16.90 -11.43 8.61
CA ARG A 217 17.73 -10.22 8.58
C ARG A 217 19.19 -10.58 8.42
N VAL A 218 19.67 -11.57 9.19
CA VAL A 218 21.08 -11.99 9.15
C VAL A 218 21.44 -12.51 7.75
N ARG A 219 20.60 -13.37 7.16
CA ARG A 219 20.78 -13.83 5.77
C ARG A 219 20.78 -12.66 4.78
N ALA A 220 19.86 -11.71 4.93
CA ALA A 220 19.81 -10.53 4.05
C ALA A 220 21.06 -9.63 4.18
N CYS A 221 21.62 -9.50 5.38
CA CYS A 221 22.88 -8.78 5.62
C CYS A 221 24.04 -9.47 4.90
N ILE A 222 24.14 -10.80 5.01
CA ILE A 222 25.17 -11.59 4.32
C ILE A 222 25.07 -11.43 2.81
N ILE A 223 23.88 -11.62 2.24
CA ILE A 223 23.63 -11.46 0.80
C ILE A 223 24.02 -10.05 0.35
N TYR A 224 23.63 -9.03 1.12
CA TYR A 224 23.99 -7.65 0.82
C TYR A 224 25.51 -7.44 0.80
N LEU A 225 26.26 -7.97 1.77
CA LEU A 225 27.72 -7.87 1.78
C LEU A 225 28.36 -8.60 0.61
N MET A 226 27.89 -9.80 0.28
CA MET A 226 28.37 -10.53 -0.90
C MET A 226 28.12 -9.75 -2.20
N GLN A 227 26.98 -9.07 -2.31
CA GLN A 227 26.71 -8.16 -3.43
C GLN A 227 27.67 -6.97 -3.42
N GLN A 228 28.04 -6.41 -2.27
CA GLN A 228 29.05 -5.35 -2.19
C GLN A 228 30.42 -5.83 -2.66
N PHE A 229 30.89 -7.01 -2.21
CA PHE A 229 32.14 -7.59 -2.68
C PHE A 229 32.13 -7.81 -4.20
N THR A 230 31.01 -8.30 -4.74
CA THR A 230 30.83 -8.44 -6.19
C THR A 230 30.95 -7.10 -6.91
N ASN A 231 30.33 -6.03 -6.37
CA ASN A 231 30.41 -4.68 -6.93
C ASN A 231 31.82 -4.07 -6.84
N GLU A 232 32.61 -4.47 -5.84
CA GLU A 232 34.02 -4.13 -5.69
C GLU A 232 34.94 -4.93 -6.64
N GLY A 233 34.39 -5.89 -7.41
CA GLY A 233 35.10 -6.69 -8.40
C GLY A 233 35.66 -8.02 -7.88
N HIS A 234 35.30 -8.41 -6.64
CA HIS A 234 35.70 -9.68 -6.07
C HIS A 234 34.84 -10.83 -6.59
N VAL A 235 35.47 -12.00 -6.80
CA VAL A 235 34.79 -13.25 -7.18
C VAL A 235 34.70 -14.26 -6.03
N PHE A 236 35.34 -13.94 -4.90
CA PHE A 236 35.27 -14.69 -3.64
C PHE A 236 35.50 -13.72 -2.46
N ALA A 237 35.07 -14.11 -1.26
CA ALA A 237 35.40 -13.43 -0.01
C ALA A 237 35.85 -14.48 1.02
N TYR A 238 36.75 -14.11 1.92
CA TYR A 238 37.12 -14.98 3.04
C TYR A 238 36.02 -14.97 4.10
N LEU A 239 35.78 -16.12 4.74
CA LEU A 239 34.72 -16.27 5.75
C LEU A 239 34.89 -15.27 6.90
N ASP A 240 36.09 -15.17 7.46
CA ASP A 240 36.40 -14.26 8.58
C ASP A 240 36.12 -12.79 8.21
N GLN A 241 36.48 -12.39 6.98
CA GLN A 241 36.21 -11.04 6.47
C GLN A 241 34.71 -10.73 6.39
N LEU A 242 33.91 -11.70 5.97
CA LEU A 242 32.46 -11.55 5.85
C LEU A 242 31.81 -11.43 7.24
N ILE A 243 32.25 -12.26 8.19
CA ILE A 243 31.78 -12.24 9.59
C ILE A 243 32.15 -10.92 10.27
N GLU A 244 33.41 -10.48 10.17
CA GLU A 244 33.85 -9.19 10.73
C GLU A 244 33.03 -8.03 10.16
N ARG A 245 32.83 -7.99 8.84
CA ARG A 245 32.07 -6.92 8.18
C ARG A 245 30.58 -6.95 8.57
N CYS A 246 30.01 -8.13 8.81
CA CYS A 246 28.65 -8.29 9.38
C CYS A 246 28.55 -7.70 10.79
N LYS A 247 29.52 -7.99 11.65
CA LYS A 247 29.58 -7.47 13.01
C LYS A 247 29.71 -5.95 13.03
N ASP A 248 30.62 -5.40 12.23
CA ASP A 248 30.89 -3.96 12.20
C ASP A 248 29.73 -3.13 11.64
N LEU A 249 29.09 -3.60 10.57
CA LEU A 249 28.03 -2.85 9.89
C LEU A 249 26.64 -3.07 10.48
N PHE A 250 26.35 -4.28 10.96
CA PHE A 250 25.00 -4.68 11.35
C PHE A 250 24.86 -5.11 12.81
N GLN A 251 25.96 -5.12 13.57
CA GLN A 251 26.02 -5.55 14.98
C GLN A 251 25.52 -6.98 15.17
N ILE A 252 25.79 -7.84 14.18
CA ILE A 252 25.43 -9.26 14.22
C ILE A 252 26.58 -10.04 14.85
N GLU A 253 26.26 -10.88 15.84
CA GLU A 253 27.24 -11.76 16.49
C GLU A 253 27.76 -12.84 15.54
N SER A 254 29.03 -13.21 15.71
CA SER A 254 29.74 -14.12 14.79
C SER A 254 29.04 -15.46 14.61
N ASN A 255 28.50 -16.03 15.69
CA ASN A 255 27.79 -17.31 15.64
C ASN A 255 26.52 -17.25 14.76
N LEU A 256 25.76 -16.15 14.82
CA LEU A 256 24.58 -15.98 13.97
C LEU A 256 24.95 -15.80 12.51
N ALA A 257 26.06 -15.11 12.24
CA ALA A 257 26.57 -14.95 10.89
C ALA A 257 27.06 -16.29 10.31
N GLU A 258 27.77 -17.10 11.10
CA GLU A 258 28.21 -18.45 10.72
C GLU A 258 27.02 -19.36 10.37
N ASP A 259 26.04 -19.47 11.28
CA ASP A 259 24.82 -20.27 11.07
C ASP A 259 24.11 -19.86 9.76
N ALA A 260 23.98 -18.56 9.52
CA ALA A 260 23.30 -18.05 8.33
C ALA A 260 24.10 -18.24 7.04
N ILE A 261 25.44 -18.33 7.10
CA ILE A 261 26.28 -18.66 5.93
C ILE A 261 26.13 -20.13 5.58
N GLU A 262 26.16 -21.04 6.56
CA GLU A 262 25.95 -22.47 6.35
C GLU A 262 24.57 -22.75 5.72
N ASP A 263 23.54 -22.04 6.18
CA ASP A 263 22.18 -22.12 5.63
C ASP A 263 22.05 -21.64 4.17
N LEU A 264 23.01 -20.84 3.67
CA LEU A 264 23.01 -20.28 2.32
C LEU A 264 23.82 -21.12 1.32
N THR A 265 24.58 -22.11 1.79
CA THR A 265 25.43 -23.02 0.99
C THR A 265 24.76 -24.36 0.72
#